data_AF-A0A1B8GJD7-F1
#
_entry.id   AF-A0A1B8GJD7-F1
#
_cell.length_a   1.000
_cell.length_b   1.000
_cell.length_c   1.000
_cell.angle_alpha   90.00
_cell.angle_beta   90.00
_cell.angle_gamma   90.00
#
_symmetry.space_group_name_H-M   'P 1'
#
loop_
_entity.id
_entity.type
_entity.pdbx_description
1 polymer ?
#
loop_
_entity_poly.entity_id
_entity_poly.type
_entity_poly.pdbx_seq_one_letter_code
_entity_poly.pdbx_strand_id
1 'polypeptide(L)'
;MSRAIFHADVSNYSITNNGRTVWDPLEVVFTAWLGMIDSGKIVARPSPVRGPGEADPWELQPYSQMDLEAAVSYFDNLILKIESLVENPSLQPKDNLEDQAKLVALATAKFDAPRSQNEMGLISKEVLDRAGLKQGFVREFLTSVRRPKANIKYIAPGLRLPTEPDFSPLPLQNVDIPQLFPNPVLPIPLFVTGTKSTSPIFEHYPLQDLSNLPYGLWTTYVNRDGDHVFEDGCRLILPFNIGARGFARRTDDTLIGENLESAKVRPSGRRNELYQTGYNHFIPLHEPQLADVLGQWQAIVEAGLWEVDEEGVVGGIEKFKEADTEDGSYMYQLHMKW
;
A
#
# COMPACT_ATOMS: atom_id res chain seq x y z
N MET A 1 11.71 32.59 -3.05
CA MET A 1 11.37 31.40 -3.86
C MET A 1 9.87 31.23 -3.80
N SER A 2 9.22 30.93 -4.92
CA SER A 2 7.77 30.72 -4.97
C SER A 2 7.42 29.38 -4.32
N ARG A 3 6.42 29.39 -3.44
CA ARG A 3 5.91 28.17 -2.79
C ARG A 3 4.51 27.88 -3.32
N ALA A 4 4.18 26.60 -3.41
CA ALA A 4 2.90 26.11 -3.89
C ALA A 4 2.44 24.93 -3.04
N ILE A 5 1.12 24.75 -3.00
CA ILE A 5 0.48 23.57 -2.41
C ILE A 5 -0.78 23.30 -3.20
N PHE A 6 -1.07 22.03 -3.47
CA PHE A 6 -2.30 21.68 -4.15
C PHE A 6 -3.50 21.79 -3.22
N HIS A 7 -4.61 22.31 -3.74
CA HIS A 7 -5.92 22.29 -3.10
C HIS A 7 -6.90 21.57 -4.02
N ALA A 8 -7.37 20.39 -3.61
CA ALA A 8 -8.45 19.70 -4.32
C ALA A 8 -9.73 20.55 -4.35
N ASP A 9 -10.13 21.08 -3.19
CA ASP A 9 -11.33 21.89 -3.04
C ASP A 9 -11.18 22.88 -1.85
N VAL A 10 -12.28 23.57 -1.55
CA VAL A 10 -12.36 24.53 -0.44
C VAL A 10 -12.20 23.89 0.95
N SER A 11 -12.50 22.59 1.10
CA SER A 11 -12.40 21.88 2.39
C SER A 11 -10.95 21.75 2.85
N ASN A 12 -10.00 21.71 1.92
CA ASN A 12 -8.57 21.67 2.24
C ASN A 12 -8.03 22.98 2.85
N TYR A 13 -8.82 24.07 2.85
CA TYR A 13 -8.37 25.37 3.33
C TYR A 13 -7.86 25.30 4.78
N SER A 14 -8.60 24.62 5.67
CA SER A 14 -8.24 24.50 7.09
C SER A 14 -6.89 23.81 7.28
N ILE A 15 -6.62 22.73 6.54
CA ILE A 15 -5.39 21.94 6.62
C ILE A 15 -4.20 22.74 6.07
N THR A 16 -4.35 23.33 4.89
CA THR A 16 -3.27 24.03 4.17
C THR A 16 -2.90 25.40 4.79
N ASN A 17 -3.81 25.98 5.58
CA ASN A 17 -3.63 27.28 6.25
C ASN A 17 -3.60 27.16 7.79
N ASN A 18 -3.43 25.95 8.36
CA ASN A 18 -3.34 25.74 9.81
C ASN A 18 -2.04 26.28 10.45
N GLY A 19 -1.10 26.82 9.64
CA GLY A 19 0.22 27.30 10.07
C GLY A 19 1.26 26.20 10.32
N ARG A 20 0.92 24.93 10.10
CA ARG A 20 1.78 23.75 10.28
C ARG A 20 2.12 23.08 8.95
N THR A 21 1.17 23.05 8.01
CA THR A 21 1.35 22.40 6.71
C THR A 21 2.35 23.19 5.88
N VAL A 22 3.45 22.54 5.53
CA VAL A 22 4.58 23.15 4.83
C VAL A 22 4.28 23.15 3.34
N TRP A 23 4.32 24.32 2.70
CA TRP A 23 4.14 24.41 1.25
C TRP A 23 5.43 24.07 0.53
N ASP A 24 5.35 23.37 -0.59
CA ASP A 24 6.53 22.95 -1.34
C ASP A 24 7.07 24.07 -2.24
N PRO A 25 8.37 24.05 -2.61
CA PRO A 25 8.85 24.83 -3.73
C PRO A 25 8.05 24.50 -4.99
N LEU A 26 7.72 25.52 -5.80
CA LEU A 26 6.93 25.33 -7.02
C LEU A 26 7.58 24.31 -7.99
N GLU A 27 8.91 24.31 -8.04
CA GLU A 27 9.71 23.40 -8.87
C GLU A 27 9.53 21.93 -8.44
N VAL A 28 9.36 21.67 -7.14
CA VAL A 28 9.11 20.32 -6.62
C VAL A 28 7.72 19.84 -7.06
N VAL A 29 6.70 20.69 -6.94
CA VAL A 29 5.33 20.36 -7.40
C VAL A 29 5.30 20.05 -8.89
N PHE A 30 5.93 20.88 -9.72
CA PHE A 30 5.99 20.61 -11.16
C PHE A 30 6.82 19.37 -11.52
N THR A 31 7.89 19.09 -10.77
CA THR A 31 8.69 17.89 -11.00
C THR A 31 7.87 16.62 -10.74
N ALA A 32 7.09 16.59 -9.66
CA ALA A 32 6.18 15.48 -9.37
C ALA A 32 5.11 15.31 -10.46
N TRP A 33 4.55 16.42 -10.97
CA TRP A 33 3.58 16.36 -12.07
C TRP A 33 4.16 15.86 -13.38
N LEU A 34 5.37 16.28 -13.73
CA LEU A 34 6.09 15.74 -14.88
C LEU A 34 6.36 14.24 -14.69
N GLY A 35 6.76 13.83 -13.48
CA GLY A 35 6.94 12.42 -13.13
C GLY A 35 5.66 11.59 -13.34
N MET A 36 4.50 12.11 -12.93
CA MET A 36 3.20 11.45 -13.15
C MET A 36 2.80 11.37 -14.62
N ILE A 37 3.18 12.35 -15.44
CA ILE A 37 2.95 12.30 -16.90
C ILE A 37 3.88 11.26 -17.53
N ASP A 38 5.16 11.29 -17.18
CA ASP A 38 6.18 10.38 -17.69
C ASP A 38 5.88 8.92 -17.30
N SER A 39 5.31 8.70 -16.11
CA SER A 39 4.87 7.38 -15.67
C SER A 39 3.58 6.88 -16.34
N GLY A 40 2.85 7.78 -17.02
CA GLY A 40 1.54 7.49 -17.58
C GLY A 40 0.43 7.43 -16.52
N LYS A 41 0.68 7.91 -15.30
CA LYS A 41 -0.38 8.13 -14.30
C LYS A 41 -1.33 9.24 -14.75
N ILE A 42 -0.81 10.29 -15.39
CA ILE A 42 -1.58 11.35 -16.03
C ILE A 42 -1.38 11.25 -17.55
N VAL A 43 -2.46 11.12 -18.31
CA VAL A 43 -2.40 10.99 -19.78
C VAL A 43 -3.30 12.01 -20.46
N ALA A 44 -2.92 12.49 -21.64
CA ALA A 44 -3.78 13.30 -22.49
C ALA A 44 -4.52 12.42 -23.51
N ARG A 45 -5.86 12.48 -23.56
CA ARG A 45 -6.68 11.76 -24.55
C ARG A 45 -7.51 12.74 -25.38
N PRO A 46 -7.57 12.59 -26.73
CA PRO A 46 -8.40 13.44 -27.60
C PRO A 46 -9.91 13.33 -27.32
N SER A 47 -10.34 12.23 -26.71
CA SER A 47 -11.70 11.99 -26.25
C SER A 47 -11.59 11.22 -24.93
N PRO A 48 -11.56 11.92 -23.79
CA PRO A 48 -11.43 11.27 -22.49
C PRO A 48 -12.57 10.26 -22.26
N VAL A 49 -12.27 9.17 -21.55
CA VAL A 49 -13.20 8.05 -21.36
C VAL A 49 -14.47 8.49 -20.61
N ARG A 50 -14.35 9.54 -19.79
CA ARG A 50 -15.43 10.09 -18.95
C ARG A 50 -16.28 11.15 -19.65
N GLY A 51 -16.10 11.35 -20.96
CA GLY A 51 -16.75 12.42 -21.70
C GLY A 51 -16.11 13.79 -21.42
N PRO A 52 -16.60 14.87 -22.06
CA PRO A 52 -16.02 16.19 -21.90
C PRO A 52 -16.21 16.75 -20.49
N GLY A 53 -15.12 17.16 -19.84
CA GLY A 53 -15.11 17.78 -18.51
C GLY A 53 -14.14 18.97 -18.39
N GLU A 54 -14.05 19.57 -17.20
CA GLU A 54 -13.17 20.74 -16.93
C GLU A 54 -11.67 20.44 -17.08
N ALA A 55 -11.29 19.16 -17.10
CA ALA A 55 -9.90 18.71 -17.18
C ALA A 55 -9.45 18.24 -18.57
N ASP A 56 -10.30 18.29 -19.59
CA ASP A 56 -9.94 17.87 -20.96
C ASP A 56 -8.68 18.62 -21.46
N PRO A 57 -7.68 17.93 -22.05
CA PRO A 57 -7.67 16.52 -22.46
C PRO A 57 -7.10 15.54 -21.41
N TRP A 58 -6.82 15.97 -20.18
CA TRP A 58 -6.05 15.21 -19.20
C TRP A 58 -6.91 14.27 -18.37
N GLU A 59 -6.43 13.03 -18.19
CA GLU A 59 -7.09 11.98 -17.43
C GLU A 59 -6.09 11.34 -16.45
N LEU A 60 -6.48 11.25 -15.19
CA LEU A 60 -5.75 10.52 -14.16
C LEU A 60 -6.13 9.04 -14.24
N GLN A 61 -5.16 8.17 -14.50
CA GLN A 61 -5.38 6.73 -14.64
C GLN A 61 -5.55 6.05 -13.27
N PRO A 62 -6.41 5.01 -13.17
CA PRO A 62 -6.55 4.17 -11.98
C PRO A 62 -5.22 3.71 -11.38
N TYR A 63 -4.33 3.31 -12.27
CA TYR A 63 -2.93 2.96 -12.07
C TYR A 63 -2.26 3.00 -13.45
N SER A 64 -0.97 3.25 -13.48
CA SER A 64 -0.14 3.16 -14.66
C SER A 64 0.52 1.78 -14.77
N GLN A 65 1.07 1.47 -15.94
CA GLN A 65 1.88 0.27 -16.13
C GLN A 65 3.12 0.29 -15.21
N MET A 66 3.70 1.47 -14.98
CA MET A 66 4.83 1.64 -14.07
C MET A 66 4.46 1.38 -12.61
N ASP A 67 3.25 1.79 -12.16
CA ASP A 67 2.77 1.50 -10.81
C ASP A 67 2.65 -0.03 -10.57
N LEU A 68 2.12 -0.75 -11.56
CA LEU A 68 2.02 -2.20 -11.52
C LEU A 68 3.40 -2.87 -11.51
N GLU A 69 4.30 -2.46 -12.40
CA GLU A 69 5.66 -3.00 -12.48
C GLU A 69 6.46 -2.74 -11.21
N ALA A 70 6.30 -1.57 -10.59
CA ALA A 70 6.90 -1.25 -9.31
C ALA A 70 6.37 -2.19 -8.20
N ALA A 71 5.06 -2.36 -8.09
CA ALA A 71 4.46 -3.26 -7.09
C ALA A 71 4.92 -4.71 -7.28
N VAL A 72 4.92 -5.21 -8.52
CA VAL A 72 5.42 -6.56 -8.85
C VAL A 72 6.89 -6.69 -8.51
N SER A 73 7.71 -5.69 -8.86
CA SER A 73 9.16 -5.73 -8.64
C SER A 73 9.51 -5.72 -7.15
N TYR A 74 8.84 -4.90 -6.33
CA TYR A 74 9.04 -4.88 -4.88
C TYR A 74 8.57 -6.17 -4.22
N PHE A 75 7.43 -6.72 -4.64
CA PHE A 75 6.96 -8.01 -4.16
C PHE A 75 7.98 -9.11 -4.47
N ASP A 76 8.41 -9.23 -5.72
CA ASP A 76 9.33 -10.27 -6.18
C ASP A 76 10.66 -10.19 -5.42
N ASN A 77 11.23 -8.99 -5.27
CA ASN A 77 12.46 -8.79 -4.52
C ASN A 77 12.31 -9.10 -3.03
N LEU A 78 11.19 -8.74 -2.41
CA LEU A 78 10.89 -9.10 -1.02
C LEU A 78 10.84 -10.62 -0.85
N ILE A 79 10.12 -11.34 -1.71
CA ILE A 79 10.06 -12.80 -1.68
C ILE A 79 11.44 -13.43 -1.88
N LEU A 80 12.22 -12.94 -2.85
CA LEU A 80 13.56 -13.46 -3.11
C LEU A 80 14.52 -13.25 -1.93
N LYS A 81 14.40 -12.14 -1.20
CA LYS A 81 15.18 -11.89 0.02
C LYS A 81 14.76 -12.82 1.15
N ILE A 82 13.46 -12.99 1.38
CA ILE A 82 12.92 -13.96 2.34
C ILE A 82 13.46 -15.36 2.01
N GLU A 83 13.29 -15.85 0.78
CA GLU A 83 13.75 -17.17 0.37
C GLU A 83 15.27 -17.33 0.50
N SER A 84 16.05 -16.29 0.19
CA SER A 84 17.51 -16.33 0.32
C SER A 84 17.98 -16.42 1.77
N LEU A 85 17.26 -15.79 2.70
CA LEU A 85 17.50 -15.94 4.15
C LEU A 85 17.15 -17.35 4.62
N VAL A 86 16.03 -17.91 4.16
CA VAL A 86 15.65 -19.30 4.47
C VAL A 86 16.67 -20.32 3.96
N GLU A 87 17.17 -20.13 2.74
CA GLU A 87 18.18 -21.01 2.14
C GLU A 87 19.57 -20.85 2.77
N ASN A 88 19.87 -19.69 3.35
CA ASN A 88 21.18 -19.37 3.94
C ASN A 88 21.04 -18.88 5.38
N PRO A 89 20.70 -19.75 6.35
CA PRO A 89 20.48 -19.36 7.75
C PRO A 89 21.71 -18.73 8.43
N SER A 90 22.90 -18.87 7.85
CA SER A 90 24.13 -18.23 8.34
C SER A 90 24.22 -16.74 8.00
N LEU A 91 23.41 -16.22 7.07
CA LEU A 91 23.34 -14.78 6.81
C LEU A 91 22.67 -14.08 7.99
N GLN A 92 23.32 -13.05 8.52
CA GLN A 92 22.83 -12.26 9.65
C GLN A 92 22.86 -10.78 9.26
N PRO A 93 21.89 -10.27 8.47
CA PRO A 93 21.96 -8.92 7.90
C PRO A 93 21.87 -7.79 8.94
N LYS A 94 21.33 -8.08 10.13
CA LYS A 94 21.16 -7.09 11.19
C LYS A 94 22.52 -6.52 11.60
N ASP A 95 22.67 -5.21 11.48
CA ASP A 95 23.90 -4.46 11.77
C ASP A 95 25.16 -4.98 11.02
N ASN A 96 24.96 -5.71 9.91
CA ASN A 96 26.04 -6.32 9.13
C ASN A 96 25.91 -5.98 7.64
N LEU A 97 26.64 -4.95 7.21
CA LEU A 97 26.64 -4.48 5.82
C LEU A 97 27.12 -5.53 4.80
N GLU A 98 28.02 -6.44 5.21
CA GLU A 98 28.53 -7.47 4.31
C GLU A 98 27.44 -8.51 3.99
N ASP A 99 26.70 -8.94 5.01
CA ASP A 99 25.60 -9.90 4.82
C ASP A 99 24.40 -9.25 4.14
N GLN A 100 24.14 -7.96 4.38
CA GLN A 100 23.17 -7.17 3.60
C GLN A 100 23.54 -7.14 2.11
N ALA A 101 24.81 -6.84 1.79
CA ALA A 101 25.28 -6.82 0.41
C ALA A 101 25.20 -8.21 -0.25
N LYS A 102 25.54 -9.27 0.47
CA LYS A 102 25.39 -10.66 -0.01
C LYS A 102 23.92 -11.00 -0.27
N LEU A 103 23.01 -10.62 0.63
CA LEU A 103 21.58 -10.85 0.47
C LEU A 103 21.05 -10.15 -0.78
N VAL A 104 21.44 -8.89 -1.00
CA VAL A 104 21.08 -8.15 -2.22
C VAL A 104 21.63 -8.85 -3.46
N ALA A 105 22.90 -9.24 -3.47
CA ALA A 105 23.52 -9.92 -4.62
C ALA A 105 22.82 -11.26 -4.94
N LEU A 106 22.47 -12.05 -3.92
CA LEU A 106 21.72 -13.30 -4.09
C LEU A 106 20.32 -13.06 -4.66
N ALA A 107 19.59 -12.08 -4.12
CA ALA A 107 18.26 -11.73 -4.61
C ALA A 107 18.31 -11.22 -6.05
N THR A 108 19.25 -10.33 -6.39
CA THR A 108 19.45 -9.82 -7.76
C THR A 108 19.76 -10.94 -8.74
N ALA A 109 20.69 -11.85 -8.39
CA ALA A 109 21.02 -12.99 -9.26
C ALA A 109 19.80 -13.89 -9.54
N LYS A 110 18.92 -14.09 -8.56
CA LYS A 110 17.66 -14.84 -8.72
C LYS A 110 16.59 -14.06 -9.49
N PHE A 111 16.59 -12.73 -9.38
CA PHE A 111 15.67 -11.85 -10.07
C PHE A 111 15.97 -11.82 -11.58
N ASP A 112 17.25 -11.74 -11.95
CA ASP A 112 17.71 -11.70 -13.34
C ASP A 112 17.63 -13.07 -14.05
N ALA A 113 17.50 -14.15 -13.29
CA ALA A 113 17.35 -15.49 -13.84
C ALA A 113 16.01 -15.62 -14.60
N PRO A 114 15.98 -16.27 -15.79
CA PRO A 114 14.76 -16.49 -16.53
C PRO A 114 13.72 -17.24 -15.71
N ARG A 115 12.48 -16.73 -15.71
CA ARG A 115 11.34 -17.34 -15.01
C ARG A 115 10.58 -18.28 -15.93
N SER A 116 10.19 -19.44 -15.41
CA SER A 116 9.21 -20.30 -16.05
C SER A 116 7.78 -19.83 -15.75
N GLN A 117 6.82 -20.19 -16.60
CA GLN A 117 5.42 -19.82 -16.41
C GLN A 117 4.83 -20.34 -15.08
N ASN A 118 5.35 -21.45 -14.56
CA ASN A 118 4.88 -22.07 -13.32
C ASN A 118 5.35 -21.32 -12.06
N GLU A 119 6.33 -20.42 -12.21
CA GLU A 119 6.87 -19.56 -11.15
C GLU A 119 6.19 -18.19 -11.11
N MET A 120 5.11 -18.00 -11.87
CA MET A 120 4.34 -16.75 -11.92
C MET A 120 2.92 -16.94 -11.39
N GLY A 121 2.41 -15.88 -10.77
CA GLY A 121 1.08 -15.75 -10.18
C GLY A 121 0.95 -16.43 -8.82
N LEU A 122 0.42 -15.68 -7.85
CA LEU A 122 -0.03 -16.22 -6.56
C LEU A 122 -1.37 -16.95 -6.70
N ILE A 123 -2.29 -16.36 -7.46
CA ILE A 123 -3.66 -16.85 -7.64
C ILE A 123 -3.93 -17.02 -9.13
N SER A 124 -4.54 -18.14 -9.50
CA SER A 124 -4.85 -18.45 -10.89
C SER A 124 -5.94 -17.54 -11.45
N LYS A 125 -5.91 -17.30 -12.77
CA LYS A 125 -6.93 -16.49 -13.46
C LYS A 125 -8.32 -17.09 -13.27
N GLU A 126 -8.42 -18.41 -13.25
CA GLU A 126 -9.67 -19.16 -13.08
C GLU A 126 -10.28 -18.94 -11.70
N VAL A 127 -9.46 -18.86 -10.63
CA VAL A 127 -9.94 -18.54 -9.28
C VAL A 127 -10.45 -17.11 -9.21
N LEU A 128 -9.69 -16.15 -9.76
CA LEU A 128 -10.07 -14.74 -9.80
C LEU A 128 -11.33 -14.49 -10.65
N ASP A 129 -11.51 -15.23 -11.75
CA ASP A 129 -12.70 -15.15 -12.60
C ASP A 129 -13.96 -15.61 -11.86
N ARG A 130 -13.87 -16.71 -11.09
CA ARG A 130 -14.97 -17.18 -10.23
C ARG A 130 -15.28 -16.20 -9.10
N ALA A 131 -14.27 -15.49 -8.61
CA ALA A 131 -14.40 -14.43 -7.62
C ALA A 131 -15.00 -13.12 -8.19
N GLY A 132 -15.18 -13.02 -9.52
CA GLY A 132 -15.65 -11.80 -10.19
C GLY A 132 -14.58 -10.75 -10.46
N LEU A 133 -13.31 -11.03 -10.11
CA LEU A 133 -12.16 -10.14 -10.34
C LEU A 133 -11.62 -10.32 -11.76
N LYS A 134 -12.34 -9.80 -12.75
CA LYS A 134 -12.04 -10.00 -14.19
C LYS A 134 -10.97 -9.06 -14.75
N GLN A 135 -10.75 -7.89 -14.12
CA GLN A 135 -9.80 -6.87 -14.55
C GLN A 135 -9.41 -5.96 -13.37
N GLY A 136 -8.40 -5.12 -13.56
CA GLY A 136 -7.95 -4.11 -12.59
C GLY A 136 -6.64 -4.50 -11.90
N PHE A 137 -6.12 -3.56 -11.12
CA PHE A 137 -4.77 -3.62 -10.56
C PHE A 137 -4.49 -4.93 -9.81
N VAL A 138 -5.40 -5.31 -8.90
CA VAL A 138 -5.20 -6.50 -8.05
C VAL A 138 -5.11 -7.79 -8.88
N ARG A 139 -5.91 -7.93 -9.94
CA ARG A 139 -5.83 -9.12 -10.80
C ARG A 139 -4.48 -9.18 -11.51
N GLU A 140 -4.08 -8.06 -12.11
CA GLU A 140 -2.82 -7.99 -12.84
C GLU A 140 -1.63 -8.23 -11.91
N PHE A 141 -1.64 -7.64 -10.71
CA PHE A 141 -0.64 -7.87 -9.68
C PHE A 141 -0.58 -9.36 -9.27
N LEU A 142 -1.69 -9.94 -8.81
CA LEU A 142 -1.73 -11.32 -8.30
C LEU A 142 -1.37 -12.39 -9.35
N THR A 143 -1.55 -12.08 -10.63
CA THR A 143 -1.21 -13.00 -11.73
C THR A 143 0.20 -12.77 -12.31
N SER A 144 0.84 -11.63 -11.99
CA SER A 144 2.16 -11.26 -12.53
C SER A 144 3.32 -11.52 -11.56
N VAL A 145 3.07 -11.42 -10.26
CA VAL A 145 4.11 -11.63 -9.23
C VAL A 145 4.70 -13.03 -9.25
N ARG A 146 5.93 -13.18 -8.76
CA ARG A 146 6.59 -14.45 -8.52
C ARG A 146 5.79 -15.30 -7.54
N ARG A 147 5.67 -16.58 -7.82
CA ARG A 147 5.14 -17.58 -6.91
C ARG A 147 6.20 -17.91 -5.85
N PRO A 148 5.94 -17.64 -4.55
CA PRO A 148 6.86 -18.02 -3.49
C PRO A 148 6.96 -19.53 -3.36
N LYS A 149 8.07 -20.02 -2.81
CA LYS A 149 8.21 -21.43 -2.42
C LYS A 149 7.10 -21.85 -1.45
N ALA A 150 6.68 -23.11 -1.55
CA ALA A 150 5.51 -23.63 -0.86
C ALA A 150 5.56 -23.55 0.68
N ASN A 151 6.76 -23.45 1.26
CA ASN A 151 6.94 -23.27 2.70
C ASN A 151 6.76 -21.80 3.15
N ILE A 152 6.93 -20.82 2.26
CA ILE A 152 6.80 -19.40 2.59
C ILE A 152 5.31 -19.05 2.71
N LYS A 153 4.91 -18.65 3.91
CA LYS A 153 3.54 -18.28 4.27
C LYS A 153 3.41 -16.81 4.63
N TYR A 154 4.41 -16.22 5.29
CA TYR A 154 4.34 -14.86 5.84
C TYR A 154 5.25 -13.89 5.08
N ILE A 155 4.66 -12.79 4.61
CA ILE A 155 5.37 -11.72 3.91
C ILE A 155 5.78 -10.57 4.85
N ALA A 156 5.07 -10.45 5.97
CA ALA A 156 5.33 -9.48 7.04
C ALA A 156 4.81 -10.08 8.36
N PRO A 157 5.17 -9.52 9.54
CA PRO A 157 4.81 -10.08 10.83
C PRO A 157 3.29 -10.25 10.98
N GLY A 158 2.83 -11.50 11.10
CA GLY A 158 1.42 -11.87 11.21
C GLY A 158 0.58 -11.66 9.95
N LEU A 159 1.16 -11.26 8.82
CA LEU A 159 0.49 -11.07 7.53
C LEU A 159 0.90 -12.19 6.57
N ARG A 160 -0.04 -13.07 6.26
CA ARG A 160 0.21 -14.18 5.33
C ARG A 160 -0.06 -13.79 3.88
N LEU A 161 0.59 -14.53 2.98
CA LEU A 161 0.30 -14.51 1.55
C LEU A 161 -1.15 -14.94 1.28
N PRO A 162 -1.79 -14.37 0.24
CA PRO A 162 -3.12 -14.78 -0.17
C PRO A 162 -3.11 -16.20 -0.76
N THR A 163 -4.22 -16.90 -0.55
CA THR A 163 -4.44 -18.30 -0.96
C THR A 163 -5.77 -18.40 -1.72
N GLU A 164 -5.97 -19.46 -2.50
CA GLU A 164 -7.23 -19.62 -3.27
C GLU A 164 -8.52 -19.52 -2.41
N PRO A 165 -8.58 -20.06 -1.18
CA PRO A 165 -9.74 -19.90 -0.30
C PRO A 165 -10.12 -18.44 0.03
N ASP A 166 -9.17 -17.50 -0.05
CA ASP A 166 -9.45 -16.08 0.19
C ASP A 166 -10.30 -15.44 -0.91
N PHE A 167 -10.46 -16.12 -2.05
CA PHE A 167 -11.22 -15.66 -3.21
C PHE A 167 -12.47 -16.52 -3.47
N SER A 168 -12.82 -17.45 -2.55
CA SER A 168 -13.90 -18.42 -2.75
C SER A 168 -14.79 -18.60 -1.50
N PRO A 169 -15.80 -17.72 -1.27
CA PRO A 169 -16.09 -16.49 -2.00
C PRO A 169 -15.14 -15.35 -1.59
N LEU A 170 -14.99 -14.37 -2.48
CA LEU A 170 -14.23 -13.15 -2.16
C LEU A 170 -14.94 -12.38 -1.03
N PRO A 171 -14.20 -11.86 -0.03
CA PRO A 171 -14.77 -10.95 0.95
C PRO A 171 -15.47 -9.78 0.27
N LEU A 172 -16.61 -9.38 0.82
CA LEU A 172 -17.47 -8.32 0.30
C LEU A 172 -18.20 -8.61 -1.02
N GLN A 173 -18.00 -9.77 -1.67
CA GLN A 173 -18.64 -10.11 -2.95
C GLN A 173 -20.18 -10.00 -2.92
N ASN A 174 -20.80 -10.31 -1.78
CA ASN A 174 -22.26 -10.31 -1.60
C ASN A 174 -22.76 -9.13 -0.77
N VAL A 175 -21.95 -8.09 -0.56
CA VAL A 175 -22.40 -6.88 0.13
C VAL A 175 -23.32 -6.12 -0.81
N ASP A 176 -24.53 -5.82 -0.33
CA ASP A 176 -25.45 -4.95 -1.05
C ASP A 176 -24.93 -3.51 -0.96
N ILE A 177 -24.30 -3.05 -2.03
CA ILE A 177 -23.79 -1.70 -2.14
C ILE A 177 -24.91 -0.85 -2.72
N PRO A 178 -25.38 0.17 -1.99
CA PRO A 178 -26.40 1.07 -2.51
C PRO A 178 -25.97 1.64 -3.86
N GLN A 179 -26.89 1.71 -4.82
CA GLN A 179 -26.64 2.10 -6.23
C GLN A 179 -26.21 3.58 -6.41
N LEU A 180 -25.63 4.18 -5.37
CA LEU A 180 -25.06 5.53 -5.40
C LEU A 180 -23.88 5.63 -6.37
N PHE A 181 -23.19 4.51 -6.65
CA PHE A 181 -22.04 4.47 -7.54
C PHE A 181 -22.24 3.34 -8.58
N PRO A 182 -22.23 3.65 -9.90
CA PRO A 182 -22.53 2.66 -10.94
C PRO A 182 -21.43 1.60 -11.11
N ASN A 183 -20.16 1.96 -10.84
CA ASN A 183 -19.00 1.11 -11.09
C ASN A 183 -18.03 1.06 -9.90
N PRO A 184 -18.44 0.49 -8.76
CA PRO A 184 -17.59 0.37 -7.58
C PRO A 184 -16.59 -0.79 -7.71
N VAL A 185 -15.38 -0.58 -7.21
CA VAL A 185 -14.40 -1.61 -6.89
C VAL A 185 -14.32 -1.67 -5.37
N LEU A 186 -14.69 -2.82 -4.80
CA LEU A 186 -14.67 -3.02 -3.35
C LEU A 186 -13.25 -3.33 -2.86
N PRO A 187 -12.91 -3.00 -1.60
CA PRO A 187 -11.66 -3.40 -0.97
C PRO A 187 -11.40 -4.90 -1.09
N ILE A 188 -10.22 -5.27 -1.58
CA ILE A 188 -9.76 -6.65 -1.73
C ILE A 188 -8.68 -6.91 -0.68
N PRO A 189 -8.79 -7.98 0.13
CA PRO A 189 -7.73 -8.35 1.06
C PRO A 189 -6.53 -8.91 0.30
N LEU A 190 -5.34 -8.37 0.56
CA LEU A 190 -4.10 -8.83 -0.05
C LEU A 190 -3.28 -9.68 0.93
N PHE A 191 -2.88 -9.11 2.06
CA PHE A 191 -2.08 -9.79 3.08
C PHE A 191 -2.78 -9.70 4.41
N VAL A 192 -3.30 -10.83 4.89
CA VAL A 192 -4.23 -10.86 6.02
C VAL A 192 -3.69 -11.62 7.21
N THR A 193 -4.22 -11.31 8.38
CA THR A 193 -4.04 -12.11 9.59
C THR A 193 -5.00 -13.30 9.60
N GLY A 194 -4.73 -14.30 10.45
CA GLY A 194 -5.68 -15.38 10.74
C GLY A 194 -6.85 -14.94 11.62
N THR A 195 -6.81 -13.73 12.19
CA THR A 195 -7.79 -13.23 13.16
C THR A 195 -8.80 -12.30 12.47
N LYS A 196 -10.08 -12.51 12.77
CA LYS A 196 -11.17 -11.68 12.27
C LYS A 196 -11.60 -10.63 13.28
N SER A 197 -12.09 -9.51 12.78
CA SER A 197 -12.61 -8.43 13.60
C SER A 197 -13.95 -8.79 14.22
N THR A 198 -14.15 -8.40 15.48
CA THR A 198 -15.45 -8.47 16.16
C THR A 198 -16.26 -7.20 15.94
N SER A 199 -15.61 -6.09 15.64
CA SER A 199 -16.21 -4.80 15.30
C SER A 199 -15.94 -4.45 13.83
N PRO A 200 -16.66 -3.48 13.25
CA PRO A 200 -16.36 -3.01 11.91
C PRO A 200 -14.94 -2.47 11.78
N ILE A 201 -14.30 -2.71 10.64
CA ILE A 201 -12.92 -2.26 10.37
C ILE A 201 -12.82 -1.07 9.42
N PHE A 202 -13.79 -0.92 8.53
CA PHE A 202 -13.91 0.26 7.68
C PHE A 202 -14.60 1.39 8.44
N GLU A 203 -14.22 2.63 8.14
CA GLU A 203 -14.74 3.82 8.83
C GLU A 203 -15.71 4.62 7.95
N HIS A 204 -15.82 4.28 6.67
CA HIS A 204 -16.57 5.04 5.69
C HIS A 204 -17.67 4.22 5.03
N TYR A 205 -18.74 4.93 4.72
CA TYR A 205 -19.83 4.40 3.92
C TYR A 205 -19.36 3.95 2.53
N PRO A 206 -19.81 2.78 2.02
CA PRO A 206 -20.91 1.93 2.52
C PRO A 206 -20.48 0.75 3.42
N LEU A 207 -19.23 0.70 3.88
CA LEU A 207 -18.65 -0.51 4.51
C LEU A 207 -18.49 -0.40 6.03
N GLN A 208 -18.89 0.72 6.63
CA GLN A 208 -18.62 1.10 8.01
C GLN A 208 -19.29 0.20 9.06
N ASP A 209 -20.29 -0.60 8.66
CA ASP A 209 -21.01 -1.51 9.56
C ASP A 209 -20.54 -2.97 9.43
N LEU A 210 -19.56 -3.26 8.56
CA LEU A 210 -19.12 -4.62 8.26
C LEU A 210 -18.05 -5.14 9.24
N SER A 211 -18.41 -6.15 10.02
CA SER A 211 -17.52 -6.90 10.93
C SER A 211 -17.16 -8.30 10.38
N ASN A 212 -16.43 -9.09 11.17
CA ASN A 212 -16.02 -10.46 10.80
C ASN A 212 -15.11 -10.50 9.56
N LEU A 213 -14.32 -9.43 9.38
CA LEU A 213 -13.33 -9.30 8.33
C LEU A 213 -11.93 -9.47 8.92
N PRO A 214 -10.99 -10.10 8.20
CA PRO A 214 -9.63 -10.22 8.71
C PRO A 214 -8.93 -8.86 8.79
N TYR A 215 -8.10 -8.67 9.82
CA TYR A 215 -7.14 -7.57 9.84
C TYR A 215 -6.04 -7.81 8.79
N GLY A 216 -5.38 -6.76 8.33
CA GLY A 216 -4.31 -6.86 7.34
C GLY A 216 -4.27 -5.71 6.34
N LEU A 217 -3.56 -5.91 5.24
CA LEU A 217 -3.45 -4.97 4.13
C LEU A 217 -4.58 -5.21 3.12
N TRP A 218 -5.39 -4.18 2.92
CA TRP A 218 -6.51 -4.16 1.98
C TRP A 218 -6.29 -3.10 0.92
N THR A 219 -6.81 -3.32 -0.29
CA THR A 219 -6.98 -2.21 -1.24
C THR A 219 -8.12 -1.30 -0.81
N THR A 220 -8.19 -0.13 -1.42
CA THR A 220 -9.22 0.87 -1.13
C THR A 220 -10.53 0.62 -1.85
N TYR A 221 -11.60 1.24 -1.35
CA TYR A 221 -12.83 1.37 -2.09
C TYR A 221 -12.62 2.41 -3.19
N VAL A 222 -12.94 2.05 -4.43
CA VAL A 222 -12.76 2.93 -5.59
C VAL A 222 -14.06 3.03 -6.35
N ASN A 223 -14.51 4.25 -6.63
CA ASN A 223 -15.59 4.50 -7.59
C ASN A 223 -14.96 4.84 -8.94
N ARG A 224 -15.00 3.92 -9.91
CA ARG A 224 -14.39 4.13 -11.25
C ARG A 224 -14.99 5.29 -12.03
N ASP A 225 -16.20 5.71 -11.66
CA ASP A 225 -16.89 6.84 -12.26
C ASP A 225 -16.65 8.17 -11.51
N GLY A 226 -15.94 8.13 -10.38
CA GLY A 226 -15.59 9.32 -9.58
C GLY A 226 -14.22 9.91 -9.94
N ASP A 227 -13.91 11.12 -9.44
CA ASP A 227 -12.70 11.86 -9.83
C ASP A 227 -11.39 11.28 -9.27
N HIS A 228 -11.46 10.47 -8.21
CA HIS A 228 -10.32 9.88 -7.52
C HIS A 228 -10.35 8.36 -7.64
N VAL A 229 -9.63 7.82 -8.62
CA VAL A 229 -9.63 6.38 -8.92
C VAL A 229 -8.22 5.86 -8.77
N PHE A 230 -7.99 5.17 -7.66
CA PHE A 230 -6.66 4.71 -7.23
C PHE A 230 -6.74 3.25 -6.84
N GLU A 231 -6.79 2.36 -7.84
CA GLU A 231 -6.90 0.90 -7.59
C GLU A 231 -5.60 0.30 -7.02
N ASP A 232 -4.51 1.05 -7.08
CA ASP A 232 -3.19 0.74 -6.53
C ASP A 232 -3.03 1.16 -5.05
N GLY A 233 -3.95 1.96 -4.52
CA GLY A 233 -3.94 2.44 -3.14
C GLY A 233 -4.27 1.33 -2.13
N CYS A 234 -3.61 1.36 -0.97
CA CYS A 234 -3.82 0.36 0.07
C CYS A 234 -3.75 0.92 1.50
N ARG A 235 -4.36 0.15 2.41
CA ARG A 235 -4.45 0.49 3.83
C ARG A 235 -4.21 -0.73 4.70
N LEU A 236 -3.28 -0.58 5.66
CA LEU A 236 -3.04 -1.57 6.70
C LEU A 236 -4.00 -1.35 7.86
N ILE A 237 -4.89 -2.29 8.10
CA ILE A 237 -5.87 -2.29 9.19
C ILE A 237 -5.37 -3.22 10.30
N LEU A 238 -5.01 -2.64 11.44
CA LEU A 238 -4.51 -3.33 12.62
C LEU A 238 -5.63 -3.68 13.62
N PRO A 239 -5.43 -4.71 14.46
CA PRO A 239 -6.38 -5.07 15.54
C PRO A 239 -6.31 -4.12 16.75
N PHE A 240 -5.43 -3.12 16.71
CA PHE A 240 -5.22 -2.14 17.78
C PHE A 240 -4.94 -0.77 17.16
N ASN A 241 -5.18 0.29 17.94
CA ASN A 241 -4.75 1.64 17.58
C ASN A 241 -3.25 1.79 17.79
N ILE A 242 -2.59 2.52 16.90
CA ILE A 242 -1.18 2.89 16.99
C ILE A 242 -1.01 4.40 16.86
N GLY A 243 -0.02 4.99 17.52
CA GLY A 243 0.31 6.43 17.44
C GLY A 243 -0.05 7.25 18.67
N ALA A 244 -0.76 6.69 19.66
CA ALA A 244 -1.16 7.41 20.86
C ALA A 244 0.02 7.84 21.75
N ARG A 245 1.19 7.20 21.61
CA ARG A 245 2.43 7.60 22.31
C ARG A 245 3.16 8.75 21.63
N GLY A 246 2.75 9.13 20.41
CA GLY A 246 3.28 10.28 19.70
C GLY A 246 4.59 10.04 18.95
N PHE A 247 4.97 8.77 18.71
CA PHE A 247 6.15 8.43 17.92
C PHE A 247 5.77 8.08 16.48
N ALA A 248 4.64 7.42 16.28
CA ALA A 248 4.23 6.97 14.94
C ALA A 248 3.85 8.14 14.02
N ARG A 249 4.40 8.12 12.80
CA ARG A 249 4.31 9.19 11.81
C ARG A 249 3.71 8.71 10.50
N ARG A 250 3.00 9.60 9.82
CA ARG A 250 2.61 9.49 8.40
C ARG A 250 3.76 9.96 7.50
N THR A 251 3.63 9.79 6.19
CA THR A 251 4.67 10.20 5.21
C THR A 251 5.03 11.68 5.30
N ASP A 252 4.05 12.55 5.51
CA ASP A 252 4.21 14.01 5.66
C ASP A 252 4.70 14.45 7.07
N ASP A 253 5.20 13.51 7.88
CA ASP A 253 5.69 13.71 9.25
C ASP A 253 4.59 14.07 10.28
N THR A 254 3.31 14.05 9.88
CA THR A 254 2.17 14.23 10.79
C THR A 254 2.00 13.03 11.72
N LEU A 255 1.46 13.27 12.91
CA LEU A 255 1.25 12.20 13.89
C LEU A 255 0.04 11.35 13.52
N ILE A 256 0.13 10.05 13.75
CA ILE A 256 -1.03 9.17 13.57
C ILE A 256 -2.19 9.54 14.51
N GLY A 257 -3.38 9.67 13.92
CA GLY A 257 -4.63 10.04 14.58
C GLY A 257 -4.81 11.52 14.86
N GLU A 258 -3.87 12.38 14.45
CA GLU A 258 -4.03 13.80 14.70
C GLU A 258 -5.11 14.45 13.81
N ASN A 259 -5.76 15.49 14.34
CA ASN A 259 -6.64 16.34 13.54
C ASN A 259 -5.79 17.35 12.74
N LEU A 260 -5.66 17.11 11.43
CA LEU A 260 -4.89 17.98 10.52
C LEU A 260 -5.47 19.39 10.38
N GLU A 261 -6.76 19.59 10.65
CA GLU A 261 -7.39 20.91 10.62
C GLU A 261 -7.06 21.75 11.86
N SER A 262 -6.56 21.11 12.92
CA SER A 262 -6.24 21.77 14.19
C SER A 262 -4.84 22.39 14.15
N ALA A 263 -4.75 23.65 14.57
CA ALA A 263 -3.47 24.33 14.81
C ALA A 263 -2.63 23.65 15.92
N LYS A 264 -3.23 22.80 16.76
CA LYS A 264 -2.55 22.06 17.83
C LYS A 264 -2.36 20.59 17.45
N VAL A 265 -1.11 20.12 17.55
CA VAL A 265 -0.72 18.72 17.39
C VAL A 265 -1.19 17.92 18.61
N ARG A 266 -1.97 16.87 18.38
CA ARG A 266 -2.37 15.91 19.41
C ARG A 266 -2.47 14.51 18.81
N PRO A 267 -1.61 13.55 19.20
CA PRO A 267 -1.79 12.17 18.80
C PRO A 267 -3.05 11.60 19.46
N SER A 268 -3.86 10.86 18.70
CA SER A 268 -4.95 10.06 19.25
C SER A 268 -4.76 8.56 19.02
N GLY A 269 -3.86 8.21 18.12
CA GLY A 269 -3.70 6.87 17.58
C GLY A 269 -4.88 6.41 16.73
N ARG A 270 -4.59 5.59 15.72
CA ARG A 270 -5.56 5.00 14.80
C ARG A 270 -5.12 3.61 14.39
N ARG A 271 -6.06 2.75 14.01
CA ARG A 271 -5.77 1.37 13.61
C ARG A 271 -5.47 1.21 12.12
N ASN A 272 -5.74 2.24 11.32
CA ASN A 272 -5.77 2.16 9.85
C ASN A 272 -4.96 3.28 9.19
N GLU A 273 -4.03 3.90 9.93
CA GLU A 273 -3.24 5.05 9.46
C GLU A 273 -1.74 4.79 9.38
N LEU A 274 -1.28 3.61 9.81
CA LEU A 274 0.12 3.24 9.59
C LEU A 274 0.40 3.18 8.09
N TYR A 275 1.55 3.71 7.69
CA TYR A 275 1.97 3.95 6.30
C TYR A 275 1.18 5.00 5.52
N GLN A 276 0.14 5.64 6.06
CA GLN A 276 -0.65 6.61 5.30
C GLN A 276 0.12 7.92 5.02
N THR A 277 -0.26 8.61 3.94
CA THR A 277 0.46 9.78 3.41
C THR A 277 0.32 11.05 4.25
N GLY A 278 -0.79 11.19 4.99
CA GLY A 278 -1.16 12.46 5.61
C GLY A 278 -1.81 13.39 4.59
N TYR A 279 -1.40 14.66 4.56
CA TYR A 279 -1.83 15.57 3.50
C TYR A 279 -0.95 15.34 2.26
N ASN A 280 -1.49 14.69 1.22
CA ASN A 280 -0.79 14.49 -0.03
C ASN A 280 -0.80 15.78 -0.88
N HIS A 281 0.37 16.38 -1.07
CA HIS A 281 0.53 17.66 -1.76
C HIS A 281 0.42 17.57 -3.28
N PHE A 282 0.40 16.37 -3.85
CA PHE A 282 0.53 16.13 -5.29
C PHE A 282 -0.71 15.48 -5.88
N ILE A 283 -1.30 14.51 -5.18
CA ILE A 283 -2.54 13.83 -5.57
C ILE A 283 -3.45 13.69 -4.34
N PRO A 284 -4.42 14.59 -4.14
CA PRO A 284 -5.34 14.48 -3.02
C PRO A 284 -6.05 13.14 -2.99
N LEU A 285 -6.27 12.63 -1.78
CA LEU A 285 -7.00 11.39 -1.52
C LEU A 285 -6.36 10.12 -2.10
N HIS A 286 -5.17 10.22 -2.71
CA HIS A 286 -4.38 9.05 -3.09
C HIS A 286 -3.74 8.45 -1.83
N GLU A 287 -4.24 7.28 -1.43
CA GLU A 287 -3.66 6.45 -0.37
C GLU A 287 -2.36 5.80 -0.87
N PRO A 288 -1.37 5.53 0.01
CA PRO A 288 -0.09 4.94 -0.40
C PRO A 288 -0.25 3.78 -1.37
N GLN A 289 0.59 3.76 -2.40
CA GLN A 289 0.55 2.68 -3.37
C GLN A 289 1.04 1.38 -2.71
N LEU A 290 0.52 0.25 -3.18
CA LEU A 290 0.99 -1.06 -2.73
C LEU A 290 2.51 -1.21 -2.88
N ALA A 291 3.09 -0.61 -3.92
CA ALA A 291 4.53 -0.59 -4.17
C ALA A 291 5.31 0.05 -3.00
N ASP A 292 4.84 1.16 -2.43
CA ASP A 292 5.52 1.84 -1.33
C ASP A 292 5.57 0.98 -0.06
N VAL A 293 4.45 0.34 0.27
CA VAL A 293 4.35 -0.53 1.45
C VAL A 293 5.24 -1.77 1.28
N LEU A 294 5.22 -2.40 0.09
CA LEU A 294 6.09 -3.53 -0.21
C LEU A 294 7.57 -3.14 -0.22
N GLY A 295 7.91 -1.98 -0.75
CA GLY A 295 9.27 -1.43 -0.73
C GLY A 295 9.76 -1.20 0.70
N GLN A 296 8.90 -0.69 1.58
CA GLN A 296 9.24 -0.55 3.00
C GLN A 296 9.49 -1.90 3.67
N TRP A 297 8.61 -2.88 3.47
CA TRP A 297 8.79 -4.23 4.02
C TRP A 297 10.06 -4.89 3.51
N GLN A 298 10.37 -4.71 2.22
CA GLN A 298 11.61 -5.14 1.61
C GLN A 298 12.84 -4.53 2.29
N ALA A 299 12.82 -3.22 2.57
CA ALA A 299 13.93 -2.54 3.24
C ALA A 299 14.14 -3.06 4.67
N ILE A 300 13.05 -3.31 5.40
CA ILE A 300 13.12 -3.85 6.78
C ILE A 300 13.70 -5.27 6.79
N VAL A 301 13.30 -6.13 5.86
CA VAL A 301 13.86 -7.49 5.71
C VAL A 301 15.33 -7.44 5.27
N GLU A 302 15.66 -6.59 4.29
CA GLU A 302 17.04 -6.41 3.81
C GLU A 302 17.98 -5.99 4.94
N ALA A 303 17.54 -5.06 5.79
CA ALA A 303 18.29 -4.58 6.95
C ALA A 303 18.37 -5.61 8.10
N GLY A 304 17.70 -6.76 8.00
CA GLY A 304 17.64 -7.77 9.06
C GLY A 304 16.85 -7.35 10.30
N LEU A 305 16.01 -6.31 10.18
CA LEU A 305 15.18 -5.79 11.28
C LEU A 305 13.95 -6.68 11.50
N TRP A 306 13.49 -7.33 10.44
CA TRP A 306 12.56 -8.45 10.52
C TRP A 306 13.29 -9.77 10.34
N GLU A 307 13.19 -10.62 11.36
CA GLU A 307 13.69 -12.00 11.32
C GLU A 307 12.87 -12.85 10.34
N VAL A 308 13.52 -13.84 9.73
CA VAL A 308 12.93 -14.75 8.74
C VAL A 308 13.26 -16.19 9.13
N ASP A 309 12.25 -17.05 9.13
CA ASP A 309 12.34 -18.49 9.39
C ASP A 309 11.83 -19.31 8.19
N GLU A 310 11.72 -20.63 8.34
CA GLU A 310 11.25 -21.53 7.29
C GLU A 310 9.85 -21.21 6.73
N GLU A 311 9.02 -20.45 7.45
CA GLU A 311 7.69 -20.03 6.99
C GLU A 311 7.66 -18.58 6.47
N GLY A 312 8.77 -17.86 6.49
CA GLY A 312 8.88 -16.48 6.03
C GLY A 312 9.13 -15.50 7.17
N VAL A 313 8.52 -14.32 7.12
CA VAL A 313 8.77 -13.27 8.13
C VAL A 313 8.19 -13.65 9.49
N VAL A 314 9.04 -13.61 10.52
CA VAL A 314 8.73 -14.02 11.90
C VAL A 314 7.99 -12.91 12.66
N GLY A 315 7.09 -13.36 13.53
CA GLY A 315 6.37 -12.52 14.48
C GLY A 315 4.89 -12.38 14.15
N GLY A 316 4.11 -11.92 15.14
CA GLY A 316 2.70 -11.65 14.96
C GLY A 316 2.41 -10.21 14.55
N ILE A 317 1.14 -9.92 14.27
CA ILE A 317 0.65 -8.57 13.94
C ILE A 317 0.97 -7.52 15.03
N GLU A 318 1.19 -7.98 16.26
CA GLU A 318 1.62 -7.16 17.40
C GLU A 318 2.98 -6.49 17.18
N LYS A 319 3.84 -7.02 16.29
CA LYS A 319 5.14 -6.43 15.97
C LYS A 319 5.02 -5.02 15.39
N PHE A 320 3.91 -4.70 14.73
CA PHE A 320 3.67 -3.34 14.24
C PHE A 320 3.57 -2.29 15.37
N LYS A 321 3.38 -2.67 16.64
CA LYS A 321 3.44 -1.73 17.78
C LYS A 321 4.77 -1.01 17.92
N GLU A 322 5.85 -1.57 17.35
CA GLU A 322 7.16 -0.93 17.25
C GLU A 322 7.09 0.41 16.50
N ALA A 323 6.09 0.63 15.64
CA ALA A 323 5.95 1.92 14.95
C ALA A 323 5.62 3.09 15.89
N ASP A 324 5.18 2.83 17.13
CA ASP A 324 4.89 3.86 18.14
C ASP A 324 5.84 3.75 19.34
N THR A 325 7.10 3.39 19.08
CA THR A 325 8.21 3.45 20.03
C THR A 325 9.28 4.42 19.54
N GLU A 326 10.07 4.97 20.45
CA GLU A 326 11.16 5.89 20.14
C GLU A 326 12.20 5.26 19.20
N ASP A 327 12.58 4.01 19.49
CA ASP A 327 13.59 3.29 18.71
C ASP A 327 13.04 2.66 17.43
N GLY A 328 11.71 2.51 17.30
CA GLY A 328 11.11 1.74 16.21
C GLY A 328 10.38 2.56 15.15
N SER A 329 9.92 3.78 15.50
CA SER A 329 9.01 4.53 14.64
C SER A 329 9.56 4.81 13.24
N TYR A 330 10.86 5.08 13.11
CA TYR A 330 11.50 5.38 11.84
C TYR A 330 11.41 4.22 10.84
N MET A 331 11.32 2.97 11.32
CA MET A 331 11.23 1.79 10.45
C MET A 331 9.88 1.67 9.75
N TYR A 332 8.84 2.35 10.25
CA TYR A 332 7.46 2.15 9.80
C TYR A 332 6.85 3.40 9.15
N GLN A 333 7.66 4.42 8.89
CA GLN A 333 7.26 5.60 8.12
C GLN A 333 7.62 5.39 6.65
N LEU A 334 6.70 5.69 5.74
CA LEU A 334 7.02 5.70 4.31
C LEU A 334 7.79 6.97 3.95
N HIS A 335 8.76 6.84 3.07
CA HIS A 335 9.48 7.96 2.46
C HIS A 335 9.23 7.93 0.95
N MET A 336 8.11 8.53 0.54
CA MET A 336 7.68 8.54 -0.85
C MET A 336 8.44 9.60 -1.65
N LYS A 337 8.83 9.24 -2.88
CA LYS A 337 9.27 10.18 -3.91
C LYS A 337 8.10 10.31 -4.89
N TRP A 338 7.65 11.54 -5.10
CA TRP A 338 6.50 11.87 -5.94
C TRP A 338 6.92 12.14 -7.38
#